data_AF-A0A8J7A010-F1
#
_entry.id   AF-A0A8J7A010-F1
#
_cell.length_a   1.000
_cell.length_b   1.000
_cell.length_c   1.000
_cell.angle_alpha   90.00
_cell.angle_beta   90.00
_cell.angle_gamma   90.00
#
_symmetry.space_group_name_H-M   'P 1'
#
loop_
_entity.id
_entity.type
_entity.pdbx_description
1 polymer ?
#
loop_
_entity_poly.entity_id
_entity_poly.type
_entity_poly.pdbx_seq_one_letter_code
_entity_poly.pdbx_strand_id
1 'polypeptide(L)'
;MKSYYALAPVIIGVTIALVQPQIAVALTSTEVAKLTKAITVLIDNKNGSGTGVIIKREGKTYTVLTAKHVVEDQDQYEIVTPDGQRYPLDYNTVKKLPEVDLAIVQFTSDQSYAVAKIGNSDEAIEGATAYVAGFPKATGAISNSIYNFTDGRITANASKPLRDGYALVYSNDTLPGMSGGPVLNDKGEVVGIHGMGDTMENFQISDQNPNIIIKTGFNLGVPINTFLRLSAKAGADVGISPPSTPIATAPKADDFFIQAEDNYDKGDYRGAIAAYNQAININPNLAQAYYRLGLTRSKSGDNQKAVENLQKATELFAAQGKKADAIRSQGVVHSLLKDYKGAIAALTQAIRLNLKDTLAYSNRGNVRSDLGDWQGAISDYNQALNINPNYTPAYISRGNARSASGDKQGAISDYNQALKINPNYALAYNNRGIARSASGDLQGAIADYNQALKINPNYANAYYSRGNARAALGDKQGAIADYNQALKLNPNYANAYYSQGITRATLGDKQWAIADLQKAANLYKEQGNEKLYQQTQNKIRELQP
;
A
#
# COMPACT_ATOMS: atom_id res chain seq x y z
N MET A 1 83.99 39.46 47.69
CA MET A 1 82.83 38.54 47.73
C MET A 1 81.98 38.79 46.49
N LYS A 2 82.00 37.87 45.52
CA LYS A 2 81.05 37.82 44.40
C LYS A 2 80.39 36.44 44.47
N SER A 3 79.11 36.40 44.80
CA SER A 3 78.32 35.17 44.89
C SER A 3 77.65 34.94 43.53
N TYR A 4 77.89 33.78 42.91
CA TYR A 4 77.15 33.31 41.74
C TYR A 4 76.01 32.40 42.21
N TYR A 5 74.78 32.77 41.90
CA TYR A 5 73.62 31.89 42.06
C TYR A 5 73.43 31.06 40.78
N ALA A 6 73.45 29.74 40.90
CA ALA A 6 73.05 28.83 39.83
C ALA A 6 71.52 28.68 39.85
N LEU A 7 70.86 29.02 38.74
CA LEU A 7 69.44 28.71 38.51
C LEU A 7 69.33 27.26 37.98
N ALA A 8 68.47 26.45 38.61
CA ALA A 8 68.12 25.12 38.13
C ALA A 8 67.16 25.21 36.92
N PRO A 9 67.30 24.35 35.90
CA PRO A 9 66.36 24.34 34.78
C PRO A 9 65.03 23.71 35.21
N VAL A 10 63.95 24.47 35.07
CA VAL A 10 62.57 23.97 35.20
C VAL A 10 62.21 23.27 33.89
N ILE A 11 62.02 21.95 33.93
CA ILE A 11 61.47 21.17 32.82
C ILE A 11 59.95 21.32 32.88
N ILE A 12 59.38 22.11 31.97
CA ILE A 12 57.93 22.18 31.74
C ILE A 12 57.58 21.03 30.79
N GLY A 13 57.07 19.93 31.33
CA GLY A 13 56.52 18.83 30.53
C GLY A 13 55.17 19.23 29.96
N VAL A 14 55.10 19.48 28.65
CA VAL A 14 53.84 19.65 27.92
C VAL A 14 53.30 18.25 27.58
N THR A 15 52.24 17.82 28.25
CA THR A 15 51.47 16.62 27.87
C THR A 15 50.63 16.95 26.64
N ILE A 16 51.11 16.55 25.47
CA ILE A 16 50.31 16.57 24.24
C ILE A 16 49.43 15.31 24.25
N ALA A 17 48.15 15.47 24.59
CA ALA A 17 47.16 14.42 24.41
C ALA A 17 46.91 14.22 22.91
N LEU A 18 47.52 13.19 22.33
CA LEU A 18 47.21 12.72 20.97
C LEU A 18 45.82 12.05 20.99
N VAL A 19 44.78 12.81 20.70
CA VAL A 19 43.45 12.27 20.41
C VAL A 19 43.49 11.72 18.98
N GLN A 20 43.71 10.43 18.83
CA GLN A 20 43.48 9.78 17.53
C GLN A 20 41.97 9.75 17.27
N PRO A 21 41.47 10.32 16.15
CA PRO A 21 40.06 10.19 15.81
C PRO A 21 39.77 8.71 15.52
N GLN A 22 38.93 8.07 16.34
CA GLN A 22 38.32 6.81 15.98
C GLN A 22 37.44 7.07 14.75
N ILE A 23 37.86 6.55 13.59
CA ILE A 23 36.99 6.50 12.41
C ILE A 23 35.91 5.48 12.75
N ALA A 24 34.71 5.96 13.10
CA ALA A 24 33.55 5.09 13.29
C ALA A 24 33.22 4.43 11.94
N VAL A 25 33.48 3.12 11.83
CA VAL A 25 33.20 2.35 10.63
C VAL A 25 31.70 2.00 10.62
N ALA A 26 31.02 2.25 9.50
CA ALA A 26 29.63 1.84 9.30
C ALA A 26 29.48 0.32 9.44
N LEU A 27 28.42 -0.14 10.10
CA LEU A 27 28.13 -1.56 10.25
C LEU A 27 27.61 -2.14 8.93
N THR A 28 27.87 -3.43 8.70
CA THR A 28 27.23 -4.16 7.62
C THR A 28 25.73 -4.35 7.91
N SER A 29 24.91 -4.50 6.86
CA SER A 29 23.47 -4.76 7.00
C SER A 29 23.18 -5.98 7.89
N THR A 30 24.00 -7.03 7.80
CA THR A 30 23.89 -8.24 8.65
C THR A 30 24.15 -7.95 10.13
N GLU A 31 25.13 -7.09 10.44
CA GLU A 31 25.42 -6.68 11.82
C GLU A 31 24.30 -5.81 12.38
N VAL A 32 23.78 -4.86 11.59
CA VAL A 32 22.61 -4.06 11.98
C VAL A 32 21.40 -4.96 12.20
N ALA A 33 21.14 -5.93 11.34
CA ALA A 33 20.03 -6.88 11.49
C ALA A 33 20.13 -7.68 12.80
N LYS A 34 21.34 -8.15 13.15
CA LYS A 34 21.56 -8.90 14.41
C LYS A 34 21.33 -8.02 15.64
N LEU A 35 21.87 -6.80 15.64
CA LEU A 35 21.65 -5.83 16.72
C LEU A 35 20.17 -5.49 16.86
N THR A 36 19.51 -5.20 15.74
CA THR A 36 18.11 -4.79 15.69
C THR A 36 17.20 -5.90 16.22
N LYS A 37 17.44 -7.15 15.83
CA LYS A 37 16.66 -8.29 16.33
C LYS A 37 16.75 -8.45 17.86
N ALA A 38 17.89 -8.11 18.45
CA ALA A 38 18.11 -8.24 19.90
C ALA A 38 17.41 -7.15 20.74
N ILE A 39 17.00 -6.04 20.13
CA ILE A 39 16.35 -4.90 20.81
C ILE A 39 14.86 -4.76 20.47
N THR A 40 14.35 -5.56 19.54
CA THR A 40 12.98 -5.44 19.02
C THR A 40 12.08 -6.47 19.72
N VAL A 41 10.92 -6.03 20.20
CA VAL A 41 9.91 -6.89 20.84
C VAL A 41 8.62 -6.91 20.02
N LEU A 42 7.88 -8.00 20.11
CA LEU A 42 6.51 -8.09 19.62
C LEU A 42 5.57 -7.65 20.76
N ILE A 43 4.63 -6.76 20.45
CA ILE A 43 3.55 -6.38 21.36
C ILE A 43 2.29 -7.07 20.83
N ASP A 44 1.84 -8.10 21.54
CA ASP A 44 0.79 -9.02 21.11
C ASP A 44 -0.49 -8.75 21.90
N ASN A 45 -1.66 -8.83 21.26
CA ASN A 45 -2.96 -8.85 21.94
C ASN A 45 -3.96 -9.73 21.18
N LYS A 46 -5.17 -9.89 21.73
CA LYS A 46 -6.20 -10.74 21.14
C LYS A 46 -6.65 -10.29 19.74
N ASN A 47 -6.55 -8.99 19.45
CA ASN A 47 -7.13 -8.34 18.27
C ASN A 47 -6.07 -8.00 17.18
N GLY A 48 -4.78 -8.18 17.48
CA GLY A 48 -3.70 -7.82 16.60
C GLY A 48 -2.34 -7.84 17.29
N SER A 49 -1.36 -7.27 16.59
CA SER A 49 0.02 -7.22 17.02
C SER A 49 0.67 -5.93 16.53
N GLY A 50 1.65 -5.46 17.27
CA GLY A 50 2.57 -4.41 16.88
C GLY A 50 4.00 -4.74 17.29
N THR A 51 4.87 -3.77 17.13
CA THR A 51 6.30 -3.89 17.43
C THR A 51 6.70 -2.84 18.45
N GLY A 52 7.69 -3.14 19.30
CA GLY A 52 8.32 -2.15 20.16
C GLY A 52 9.84 -2.27 20.18
N VAL A 53 10.49 -1.28 20.76
CA VAL A 53 11.95 -1.20 20.89
C VAL A 53 12.35 -1.05 22.35
N ILE A 54 13.23 -1.91 22.85
CA ILE A 54 13.78 -1.78 24.21
C ILE A 54 14.77 -0.61 24.23
N ILE A 55 14.43 0.46 24.95
CA ILE A 55 15.18 1.72 24.96
C ILE A 55 15.85 2.04 26.29
N LYS A 56 15.46 1.35 27.38
CA LYS A 56 16.07 1.54 28.71
C LYS A 56 15.90 0.29 29.56
N ARG A 57 16.84 0.09 30.50
CA ARG A 57 16.73 -0.88 31.59
C ARG A 57 17.06 -0.20 32.91
N GLU A 58 16.18 -0.32 33.90
CA GLU A 58 16.37 0.13 35.29
C GLU A 58 16.12 -1.04 36.24
N GLY A 59 17.19 -1.65 36.75
CA GLY A 59 17.10 -2.90 37.51
C GLY A 59 16.49 -4.03 36.66
N LYS A 60 15.33 -4.54 37.08
CA LYS A 60 14.57 -5.57 36.35
C LYS A 60 13.55 -4.99 35.37
N THR A 61 13.31 -3.68 35.41
CA THR A 61 12.29 -3.03 34.58
C THR A 61 12.91 -2.59 33.26
N TYR A 62 12.26 -2.97 32.17
CA TYR A 62 12.59 -2.59 30.81
C TYR A 62 11.55 -1.64 30.26
N THR A 63 12.01 -0.56 29.65
CA THR A 63 11.18 0.42 28.97
C THR A 63 11.21 0.16 27.48
N VAL A 64 10.02 0.07 26.88
CA VAL A 64 9.81 -0.17 25.46
C VAL A 64 9.13 1.05 24.84
N LEU A 65 9.68 1.55 23.75
CA LEU A 65 9.08 2.58 22.92
C LEU A 65 8.32 1.92 21.76
N THR A 66 7.11 2.37 21.51
CA THR A 66 6.23 1.87 20.43
C THR A 66 5.41 3.01 19.84
N ALA A 67 4.72 2.75 18.74
CA ALA A 67 3.68 3.66 18.23
C ALA A 67 2.48 3.66 19.17
N LYS A 68 1.81 4.81 19.33
CA LYS A 68 0.67 4.97 20.25
C LYS A 68 -0.49 4.08 19.81
N HIS A 69 -0.77 4.02 18.50
CA HIS A 69 -1.87 3.21 17.97
C HIS A 69 -1.71 1.70 18.19
N VAL A 70 -0.49 1.21 18.50
CA VAL A 70 -0.26 -0.20 18.85
C VAL A 70 -0.89 -0.55 20.21
N VAL A 71 -0.97 0.44 21.11
CA VAL A 71 -1.51 0.31 22.47
C VAL A 71 -2.63 1.32 22.72
N GLU A 72 -3.46 1.56 21.70
CA GLU A 72 -4.54 2.56 21.77
C GLU A 72 -5.68 2.10 22.67
N ASP A 73 -6.08 0.85 22.53
CA ASP A 73 -7.23 0.28 23.23
C ASP A 73 -6.81 -0.28 24.59
N GLN A 74 -7.69 -0.14 25.59
CA GLN A 74 -7.48 -0.81 26.87
C GLN A 74 -7.75 -2.31 26.72
N ASP A 75 -6.68 -3.07 26.47
CA ASP A 75 -6.71 -4.51 26.22
C ASP A 75 -5.62 -5.23 27.04
N GLN A 76 -5.65 -6.56 27.04
CA GLN A 76 -4.58 -7.40 27.58
C GLN A 76 -3.48 -7.55 26.54
N TYR A 77 -2.34 -6.90 26.80
CA TYR A 77 -1.15 -6.98 25.98
C TYR A 77 -0.09 -7.87 26.61
N GLU A 78 0.68 -8.55 25.76
CA GLU A 78 1.90 -9.26 26.14
C GLU A 78 3.09 -8.70 25.35
N ILE A 79 4.22 -8.54 26.02
CA ILE A 79 5.50 -8.28 25.38
C ILE A 79 6.20 -9.61 25.15
N VAL A 80 6.46 -9.93 23.89
CA VAL A 80 7.21 -11.12 23.47
C VAL A 80 8.63 -10.68 23.14
N THR A 81 9.60 -11.11 23.94
CA THR A 81 11.02 -10.75 23.81
C THR A 81 11.73 -11.55 22.70
N PRO A 82 12.96 -11.17 22.29
CA PRO A 82 13.66 -11.81 21.17
C PRO A 82 13.93 -13.32 21.32
N ASP A 83 13.95 -13.81 22.55
CA ASP A 83 14.08 -15.23 22.93
C ASP A 83 12.72 -15.96 23.01
N GLY A 84 11.61 -15.27 22.72
CA GLY A 84 10.25 -15.80 22.70
C GLY A 84 9.54 -15.81 24.05
N GLN A 85 10.17 -15.28 25.12
CA GLN A 85 9.50 -15.18 26.43
C GLN A 85 8.38 -14.14 26.40
N ARG A 86 7.30 -14.41 27.13
CA ARG A 86 6.10 -13.57 27.19
C ARG A 86 5.97 -12.93 28.56
N TYR A 87 5.75 -11.63 28.57
CA TYR A 87 5.55 -10.84 29.79
C TYR A 87 4.24 -10.06 29.69
N PRO A 88 3.33 -10.18 30.66
CA PRO A 88 2.11 -9.39 30.66
C PRO A 88 2.45 -7.91 30.82
N LEU A 89 1.77 -7.06 30.07
CA LEU A 89 1.88 -5.61 30.16
C LEU A 89 0.76 -5.08 31.06
N ASP A 90 1.13 -4.34 32.10
CA ASP A 90 0.14 -3.60 32.90
C ASP A 90 -0.29 -2.34 32.14
N TYR A 91 -1.51 -2.36 31.59
CA TYR A 91 -2.03 -1.27 30.77
C TYR A 91 -2.08 0.06 31.54
N ASN A 92 -2.20 0.05 32.86
CA ASN A 92 -2.22 1.29 33.66
C ASN A 92 -0.87 2.02 33.66
N THR A 93 0.21 1.34 33.28
CA THR A 93 1.55 1.92 33.16
C THR A 93 1.85 2.48 31.77
N VAL A 94 0.94 2.29 30.80
CA VAL A 94 1.11 2.79 29.43
C VAL A 94 1.08 4.31 29.44
N LYS A 95 2.16 4.94 28.97
CA LYS A 95 2.27 6.39 28.82
C LYS A 95 2.18 6.77 27.35
N LYS A 96 1.01 7.23 26.91
CA LYS A 96 0.80 7.80 25.58
C LYS A 96 1.34 9.23 25.55
N LEU A 97 2.20 9.57 24.59
CA LEU A 97 2.77 10.90 24.49
C LEU A 97 1.79 11.87 23.81
N PRO A 98 1.72 13.14 24.27
CA PRO A 98 0.84 14.13 23.68
C PRO A 98 1.31 14.52 22.26
N GLU A 99 0.34 14.77 21.37
CA GLU A 99 0.55 15.32 20.01
C GLU A 99 1.37 14.45 19.04
N VAL A 100 1.81 13.26 19.47
CA VAL A 100 2.58 12.33 18.66
C VAL A 100 2.08 10.90 18.76
N ASP A 101 2.30 10.10 17.72
CA ASP A 101 1.95 8.69 17.66
C ASP A 101 3.00 7.82 18.37
N LEU A 102 3.31 8.12 19.62
CA LEU A 102 4.25 7.36 20.43
C LEU A 102 3.65 7.00 21.80
N ALA A 103 4.00 5.82 22.27
CA ALA A 103 3.71 5.37 23.62
C ALA A 103 4.91 4.65 24.24
N ILE A 104 4.99 4.74 25.56
CA ILE A 104 5.97 4.03 26.37
C ILE A 104 5.24 2.95 27.15
N VAL A 105 5.80 1.75 27.13
CA VAL A 105 5.32 0.60 27.89
C VAL A 105 6.46 -0.05 28.67
N GLN A 106 6.14 -0.85 29.67
CA GLN A 106 7.15 -1.47 30.54
C GLN A 106 6.85 -2.95 30.77
N PHE A 107 7.92 -3.73 30.98
CA PHE A 107 7.85 -5.08 31.52
C PHE A 107 9.00 -5.33 32.49
N THR A 108 8.86 -6.37 33.31
CA THR A 108 9.89 -6.74 34.29
C THR A 108 10.43 -8.13 33.97
N SER A 109 11.75 -8.29 33.95
CA SER A 109 12.40 -9.59 33.76
C SER A 109 13.71 -9.70 34.54
N ASP A 110 14.00 -10.93 34.96
CA ASP A 110 15.31 -11.34 35.48
C ASP A 110 16.34 -11.61 34.37
N GLN A 111 15.87 -11.86 33.14
CA GLN A 111 16.73 -12.05 31.98
C GLN A 111 17.35 -10.73 31.51
N SER A 112 18.50 -10.83 30.85
CA SER A 112 19.21 -9.66 30.34
C SER A 112 18.97 -9.47 28.84
N TYR A 113 18.10 -8.54 28.49
CA TYR A 113 17.87 -8.10 27.11
C TYR A 113 18.75 -6.91 26.71
N ALA A 114 19.09 -6.85 25.42
CA ALA A 114 19.84 -5.73 24.86
C ALA A 114 18.98 -4.45 24.86
N VAL A 115 19.65 -3.31 25.01
CA VAL A 115 19.02 -1.99 24.97
C VAL A 115 19.51 -1.26 23.72
N ALA A 116 18.59 -0.62 23.01
CA ALA A 116 18.87 0.14 21.81
C ALA A 116 19.84 1.29 22.07
N LYS A 117 20.78 1.50 21.16
CA LYS A 117 21.52 2.76 21.07
C LYS A 117 20.62 3.79 20.42
N ILE A 118 20.45 4.93 21.09
CA ILE A 118 19.68 6.05 20.55
C ILE A 118 20.60 6.94 19.72
N GLY A 119 20.22 7.16 18.46
CA GLY A 119 20.96 8.00 17.53
C GLY A 119 20.44 9.42 17.48
N ASN A 120 20.91 10.16 16.47
CA ASN A 120 20.46 11.51 16.18
C ASN A 120 19.60 11.52 14.92
N SER A 121 18.29 11.79 15.06
CA SER A 121 17.41 11.85 13.89
C SER A 121 17.71 13.01 12.95
N ASP A 122 18.42 14.06 13.38
CA ASP A 122 18.74 15.21 12.54
C ASP A 122 19.81 14.85 11.48
N GLU A 123 20.56 13.76 11.69
CA GLU A 123 21.52 13.19 10.73
C GLU A 123 20.85 12.25 9.71
N ALA A 124 19.57 11.91 9.89
CA ALA A 124 18.80 11.14 8.93
C ALA A 124 18.40 12.04 7.75
N ILE A 125 19.35 12.29 6.85
CA ILE A 125 19.19 13.12 5.65
C ILE A 125 18.81 12.28 4.42
N GLU A 126 18.29 12.93 3.39
CA GLU A 126 17.95 12.28 2.11
C GLU A 126 19.12 11.42 1.58
N GLY A 127 18.80 10.18 1.19
CA GLY A 127 19.78 9.23 0.65
C GLY A 127 20.58 8.47 1.71
N ALA A 128 20.48 8.83 2.98
CA ALA A 128 21.06 8.04 4.07
C ALA A 128 20.41 6.65 4.15
N THR A 129 21.18 5.63 4.57
CA THR A 129 20.65 4.27 4.78
C THR A 129 19.66 4.26 5.93
N ALA A 130 18.53 3.58 5.73
CA ALA A 130 17.53 3.34 6.76
C ALA A 130 17.22 1.84 6.85
N TYR A 131 17.28 1.29 8.06
CA TYR A 131 16.84 -0.06 8.34
C TYR A 131 15.56 -0.02 9.16
N VAL A 132 14.61 -0.90 8.85
CA VAL A 132 13.35 -0.98 9.58
C VAL A 132 13.12 -2.43 9.97
N ALA A 133 12.73 -2.65 11.22
CA ALA A 133 12.41 -3.98 11.71
C ALA A 133 11.08 -4.03 12.43
N GLY A 134 10.51 -5.23 12.50
CA GLY A 134 9.31 -5.46 13.26
C GLY A 134 8.64 -6.77 12.93
N PHE A 135 7.39 -6.89 13.36
CA PHE A 135 6.63 -8.13 13.38
C PHE A 135 5.38 -7.98 12.51
N PRO A 136 5.41 -8.40 11.23
CA PRO A 136 4.25 -8.36 10.36
C PRO A 136 3.08 -9.16 10.93
N LYS A 137 1.86 -8.69 10.74
CA LYS A 137 0.65 -9.36 11.18
C LYS A 137 0.58 -10.75 10.54
N ALA A 138 0.19 -11.76 11.34
CA ALA A 138 -0.03 -13.11 10.83
C ALA A 138 -1.06 -13.08 9.68
N THR A 139 -0.83 -13.90 8.66
CA THR A 139 -1.70 -14.04 7.49
C THR A 139 -2.15 -15.49 7.35
N GLY A 140 -3.11 -15.77 6.48
CA GLY A 140 -3.51 -17.15 6.18
C GLY A 140 -2.36 -18.05 5.66
N ALA A 141 -1.24 -17.46 5.22
CA ALA A 141 -0.05 -18.16 4.76
C ALA A 141 1.08 -18.27 5.81
N ILE A 142 1.10 -17.38 6.82
CA ILE A 142 2.06 -17.38 7.91
C ILE A 142 1.27 -17.24 9.21
N SER A 143 1.08 -18.34 9.92
CA SER A 143 0.23 -18.42 11.10
C SER A 143 0.76 -17.65 12.31
N ASN A 144 2.05 -17.29 12.31
CA ASN A 144 2.72 -16.58 13.39
C ASN A 144 3.37 -15.30 12.87
N SER A 145 3.44 -14.26 13.70
CA SER A 145 4.21 -13.07 13.35
C SER A 145 5.71 -13.39 13.38
N ILE A 146 6.38 -13.29 12.22
CA ILE A 146 7.80 -13.59 12.06
C ILE A 146 8.57 -12.28 11.95
N TYR A 147 9.63 -12.14 12.75
CA TYR A 147 10.53 -10.98 12.66
C TYR A 147 10.96 -10.69 11.22
N ASN A 148 10.76 -9.45 10.79
CA ASN A 148 11.12 -8.94 9.48
C ASN A 148 12.09 -7.77 9.63
N PHE A 149 13.09 -7.71 8.73
CA PHE A 149 14.10 -6.66 8.68
C PHE A 149 14.28 -6.25 7.23
N THR A 150 14.20 -4.95 6.96
CA THR A 150 14.35 -4.42 5.60
C THR A 150 15.31 -3.25 5.58
N ASP A 151 16.08 -3.16 4.50
CA ASP A 151 16.89 -2.00 4.18
C ASP A 151 16.16 -1.06 3.20
N GLY A 152 16.58 0.20 3.24
CA GLY A 152 16.00 1.27 2.45
C GLY A 152 16.83 2.54 2.58
N ARG A 153 16.22 3.66 2.23
CA ARG A 153 16.84 4.99 2.27
C ARG A 153 15.88 5.99 2.90
N ILE A 154 16.43 6.90 3.70
CA ILE A 154 15.73 8.12 4.11
C ILE A 154 15.44 8.94 2.85
N THR A 155 14.21 9.42 2.75
CA THR A 155 13.73 10.16 1.59
C THR A 155 13.30 11.58 1.92
N ALA A 156 12.94 11.84 3.17
CA ALA A 156 12.75 13.19 3.70
C ALA A 156 12.81 13.16 5.23
N ASN A 157 13.21 14.28 5.82
CA ASN A 157 13.18 14.50 7.26
C ASN A 157 12.76 15.95 7.54
N ALA A 158 11.46 16.17 7.69
CA ALA A 158 10.91 17.51 7.83
C ALA A 158 11.23 18.12 9.21
N SER A 159 11.50 19.42 9.21
CA SER A 159 11.56 20.22 10.42
C SER A 159 10.17 20.46 11.01
N LYS A 160 9.14 20.44 10.18
CA LYS A 160 7.73 20.52 10.59
C LYS A 160 7.07 19.15 10.44
N PRO A 161 6.80 18.43 11.53
CA PRO A 161 6.11 17.14 11.45
C PRO A 161 4.66 17.30 10.99
N LEU A 162 4.12 16.22 10.42
CA LEU A 162 2.71 15.99 10.18
C LEU A 162 1.92 15.95 11.50
N ARG A 163 0.61 15.79 11.35
CA ARG A 163 -0.25 15.29 12.42
C ARG A 163 0.39 14.05 13.05
N ASP A 164 0.33 13.97 14.38
CA ASP A 164 0.86 12.87 15.18
C ASP A 164 2.40 12.71 15.13
N GLY A 165 3.14 13.77 14.75
CA GLY A 165 4.59 13.84 14.95
C GLY A 165 5.45 13.17 13.87
N TYR A 166 4.83 12.67 12.80
CA TYR A 166 5.54 12.03 11.68
C TYR A 166 6.36 13.05 10.91
N ALA A 167 7.66 12.81 10.79
CA ALA A 167 8.58 13.70 10.07
C ALA A 167 9.66 12.96 9.29
N LEU A 168 9.92 11.68 9.61
CA LEU A 168 10.81 10.83 8.82
C LEU A 168 10.02 10.13 7.72
N VAL A 169 10.56 10.16 6.52
CA VAL A 169 10.05 9.44 5.35
C VAL A 169 11.15 8.53 4.82
N TYR A 170 10.85 7.28 4.51
CA TYR A 170 11.84 6.31 4.02
C TYR A 170 11.23 5.21 3.14
N SER A 171 12.07 4.59 2.30
CA SER A 171 11.66 3.74 1.18
C SER A 171 11.52 2.24 1.47
N ASN A 172 11.72 1.82 2.73
CA ASN A 172 11.74 0.41 3.14
C ASN A 172 10.46 -0.37 2.77
N ASP A 173 10.57 -1.66 2.45
CA ASP A 173 9.40 -2.51 2.19
C ASP A 173 8.79 -3.05 3.50
N THR A 174 8.02 -2.23 4.20
CA THR A 174 7.33 -2.64 5.44
C THR A 174 6.03 -3.39 5.16
N LEU A 175 5.55 -4.12 6.16
CA LEU A 175 4.31 -4.88 6.14
C LEU A 175 3.40 -4.45 7.29
N PRO A 176 2.06 -4.59 7.16
CA PRO A 176 1.13 -4.33 8.26
C PRO A 176 1.53 -5.09 9.53
N GLY A 177 1.48 -4.44 10.69
CA GLY A 177 1.89 -5.00 11.99
C GLY A 177 3.31 -4.62 12.45
N MET A 178 4.16 -4.11 11.55
CA MET A 178 5.50 -3.65 11.91
C MET A 178 5.51 -2.32 12.69
N SER A 179 4.36 -1.63 12.82
CA SER A 179 4.24 -0.34 13.52
C SER A 179 4.76 -0.41 14.95
N GLY A 180 5.44 0.65 15.37
CA GLY A 180 6.20 0.75 16.63
C GLY A 180 7.62 0.19 16.58
N GLY A 181 8.03 -0.40 15.45
CA GLY A 181 9.39 -0.91 15.26
C GLY A 181 10.46 0.15 15.06
N PRO A 182 11.75 -0.20 15.23
CA PRO A 182 12.84 0.75 15.12
C PRO A 182 13.14 1.10 13.67
N VAL A 183 13.43 2.38 13.43
CA VAL A 183 14.12 2.86 12.23
C VAL A 183 15.58 3.17 12.62
N LEU A 184 16.55 2.53 11.97
CA LEU A 184 17.97 2.61 12.32
C LEU A 184 18.84 3.17 11.21
N ASN A 185 19.92 3.85 11.58
CA ASN A 185 21.00 4.27 10.68
C ASN A 185 22.03 3.13 10.44
N ASP A 186 23.06 3.41 9.66
CA ASP A 186 24.17 2.48 9.34
C ASP A 186 25.12 2.18 10.51
N LYS A 187 24.97 2.87 11.65
CA LYS A 187 25.65 2.58 12.90
C LYS A 187 24.83 1.66 13.83
N GLY A 188 23.62 1.28 13.41
CA GLY A 188 22.69 0.48 14.22
C GLY A 188 22.06 1.28 15.37
N GLU A 189 21.98 2.60 15.24
CA GLU A 189 21.36 3.50 16.22
C GLU A 189 19.92 3.83 15.79
N VAL A 190 19.00 3.87 16.75
CA VAL A 190 17.59 4.20 16.49
C VAL A 190 17.48 5.69 16.21
N VAL A 191 17.04 6.04 15.00
CA VAL A 191 16.78 7.42 14.55
C VAL A 191 15.29 7.72 14.45
N GLY A 192 14.42 6.72 14.54
CA GLY A 192 12.98 6.93 14.59
C GLY A 192 12.20 5.67 14.95
N ILE A 193 10.89 5.85 15.09
CA ILE A 193 9.93 4.76 15.32
C ILE A 193 9.00 4.70 14.12
N HIS A 194 8.93 3.53 13.50
CA HIS A 194 8.05 3.26 12.37
C HIS A 194 6.60 3.34 12.82
N GLY A 195 5.74 4.00 12.05
CA GLY A 195 4.32 4.08 12.38
C GLY A 195 3.42 3.74 11.20
N MET A 196 3.56 4.45 10.08
CA MET A 196 2.74 4.19 8.89
C MET A 196 3.57 3.53 7.78
N GLY A 197 3.06 2.42 7.26
CA GLY A 197 3.63 1.70 6.14
C GLY A 197 3.20 2.25 4.79
N ASP A 198 3.95 1.83 3.76
CA ASP A 198 3.71 2.12 2.36
C ASP A 198 2.24 1.86 1.94
N THR A 199 1.60 2.84 1.28
CA THR A 199 0.21 2.75 0.82
C THR A 199 0.11 2.14 -0.58
N MET A 200 -0.95 1.36 -0.78
CA MET A 200 -1.32 0.81 -2.09
C MET A 200 -2.40 1.68 -2.71
N GLU A 201 -2.14 2.19 -3.91
CA GLU A 201 -3.12 2.91 -4.69
C GLU A 201 -3.75 2.02 -5.75
N ASN A 202 -5.07 2.10 -5.83
CA ASN A 202 -5.83 1.43 -6.87
C ASN A 202 -6.13 2.39 -8.02
N PHE A 203 -5.71 2.07 -9.22
CA PHE A 203 -6.05 2.79 -10.45
C PHE A 203 -7.00 1.92 -11.28
N GLN A 204 -8.14 2.49 -11.69
CA GLN A 204 -9.03 1.86 -12.65
C GLN A 204 -8.54 2.21 -14.04
N ILE A 205 -8.11 1.21 -14.81
CA ILE A 205 -7.61 1.41 -16.18
C ILE A 205 -8.65 1.02 -17.22
N SER A 206 -9.37 -0.07 -16.99
CA SER A 206 -10.43 -0.54 -17.88
C SER A 206 -11.53 -1.29 -17.11
N ASP A 207 -12.70 -1.41 -17.72
CA ASP A 207 -13.82 -2.20 -17.18
C ASP A 207 -13.45 -3.69 -17.01
N GLN A 208 -12.47 -4.18 -17.79
CA GLN A 208 -11.99 -5.56 -17.73
C GLN A 208 -10.97 -5.78 -16.61
N ASN A 209 -10.19 -4.74 -16.27
CA ASN A 209 -9.13 -4.77 -15.27
C ASN A 209 -9.35 -3.62 -14.25
N PRO A 210 -10.38 -3.73 -13.40
CA PRO A 210 -10.81 -2.61 -12.56
C PRO A 210 -9.82 -2.29 -11.43
N ASN A 211 -8.87 -3.16 -11.13
CA ASN A 211 -7.96 -2.99 -10.00
C ASN A 211 -6.49 -3.12 -10.41
N ILE A 212 -5.83 -2.00 -10.71
CA ILE A 212 -4.37 -1.94 -10.85
C ILE A 212 -3.77 -1.33 -9.59
N ILE A 213 -2.98 -2.13 -8.90
CA ILE A 213 -2.33 -1.73 -7.65
C ILE A 213 -0.96 -1.15 -7.96
N ILE A 214 -0.74 0.09 -7.52
CA ILE A 214 0.57 0.71 -7.45
C ILE A 214 0.95 0.89 -5.98
N LYS A 215 2.11 0.37 -5.59
CA LYS A 215 2.73 0.72 -4.31
C LYS A 215 3.37 2.11 -4.43
N THR A 216 2.92 3.10 -3.63
CA THR A 216 3.28 4.53 -3.82
C THR A 216 4.39 5.04 -2.93
N GLY A 217 4.92 4.17 -2.08
CA GLY A 217 6.35 3.96 -1.97
C GLY A 217 7.05 4.52 -0.75
N PHE A 218 6.37 5.00 0.28
CA PHE A 218 7.04 5.61 1.43
C PHE A 218 6.37 5.28 2.75
N ASN A 219 7.23 5.05 3.75
CA ASN A 219 6.82 4.86 5.13
C ASN A 219 7.03 6.15 5.90
N LEU A 220 6.26 6.33 6.96
CA LEU A 220 6.37 7.45 7.88
C LEU A 220 6.81 6.97 9.25
N GLY A 221 7.73 7.72 9.86
CA GLY A 221 8.20 7.49 11.22
C GLY A 221 8.26 8.79 12.03
N VAL A 222 8.09 8.63 13.35
CA VAL A 222 8.31 9.72 14.31
C VAL A 222 9.81 9.79 14.60
N PRO A 223 10.49 10.94 14.39
CA PRO A 223 11.92 11.08 14.67
C PRO A 223 12.24 10.84 16.15
N ILE A 224 13.38 10.19 16.44
CA ILE A 224 13.75 9.89 17.82
C ILE A 224 14.01 11.17 18.65
N ASN A 225 14.51 12.24 18.03
CA ASN A 225 14.69 13.51 18.75
C ASN A 225 13.35 14.13 19.18
N THR A 226 12.24 13.83 18.49
CA THR A 226 10.89 14.23 18.91
C THR A 226 10.49 13.52 20.20
N PHE A 227 10.75 12.21 20.27
CA PHE A 227 10.56 11.43 21.50
C PHE A 227 11.39 11.99 22.67
N LEU A 228 12.68 12.24 22.46
CA LEU A 228 13.58 12.75 23.51
C LEU A 228 13.12 14.10 24.07
N ARG A 229 12.63 15.00 23.21
CA ARG A 229 12.08 16.31 23.64
C ARG A 229 10.78 16.20 24.44
N LEU A 230 9.91 15.24 24.11
CA LEU A 230 8.61 15.07 24.75
C LEU A 230 8.67 14.22 26.02
N SER A 231 9.46 13.16 26.02
CA SER A 231 9.61 12.24 27.17
C SER A 231 10.15 12.94 28.42
N ALA A 232 11.10 13.87 28.26
CA ALA A 232 11.60 14.72 29.33
C ALA A 232 10.49 15.61 29.94
N LYS A 233 9.63 16.20 29.09
CA LYS A 233 8.50 17.03 29.54
C LYS A 233 7.37 16.22 30.18
N ALA A 234 7.22 14.95 29.77
CA ALA A 234 6.15 14.05 30.22
C ALA A 234 6.53 13.21 31.45
N GLY A 235 7.67 13.47 32.11
CA GLY A 235 8.11 12.70 33.29
C GLY A 235 8.41 11.22 32.98
N ALA A 236 8.84 10.93 31.76
CA ALA A 236 9.25 9.62 31.30
C ALA A 236 10.70 9.64 30.81
N ASP A 237 11.56 10.31 31.58
CA ASP A 237 12.97 10.54 31.23
C ASP A 237 13.70 9.22 31.02
N VAL A 238 14.25 9.06 29.81
CA VAL A 238 15.02 7.90 29.40
C VAL A 238 16.51 8.04 29.71
N GLY A 239 16.93 9.16 30.31
CA GLY A 239 18.33 9.45 30.66
C GLY A 239 19.18 9.90 29.47
N ILE A 240 18.54 10.33 28.38
CA ILE A 240 19.19 10.76 27.14
C ILE A 240 18.63 12.12 26.76
N SER A 241 19.47 13.15 26.74
CA SER A 241 19.09 14.48 26.31
C SER A 241 19.07 14.56 24.78
N PRO A 242 18.06 15.20 24.16
CA PRO A 242 18.09 15.48 22.74
C PRO A 242 19.29 16.38 22.38
N PRO A 243 19.82 16.29 21.14
CA PRO A 243 20.76 17.28 20.64
C PRO A 243 20.20 18.70 20.80
N SER A 244 21.09 19.69 20.98
CA SER A 244 20.70 21.11 21.06
C SER A 244 19.86 21.50 19.85
N THR A 245 18.69 22.09 20.10
CA THR A 245 17.69 22.43 19.08
C THR A 245 18.30 23.26 17.96
N PRO A 246 18.19 22.85 16.69
CA PRO A 246 18.46 23.74 15.58
C PRO A 246 17.49 24.94 15.64
N ILE A 247 18.02 26.15 15.50
CA ILE A 247 17.24 27.39 15.34
C ILE A 247 16.32 27.21 14.13
N ALA A 248 15.11 27.75 14.19
CA ALA A 248 14.14 27.71 13.09
C ALA A 248 14.79 28.21 11.78
N THR A 249 15.15 27.28 10.90
CA THR A 249 15.61 27.57 9.55
C THR A 249 14.40 27.82 8.65
N ALA A 250 14.61 28.53 7.54
CA ALA A 250 13.62 28.61 6.48
C ALA A 250 13.09 27.20 6.11
N PRO A 251 11.82 27.06 5.68
CA PRO A 251 11.28 25.75 5.29
C PRO A 251 12.16 25.11 4.22
N LYS A 252 12.55 23.86 4.45
CA LYS A 252 13.34 23.06 3.50
C LYS A 252 12.40 22.30 2.57
N ALA A 253 12.94 21.75 1.48
CA ALA A 253 12.17 20.97 0.50
C ALA A 253 11.34 19.85 1.18
N ASP A 254 11.92 19.18 2.17
CA ASP A 254 11.29 18.15 2.97
C ASP A 254 10.01 18.61 3.69
N ASP A 255 9.96 19.86 4.16
CA ASP A 255 8.77 20.41 4.83
C ASP A 255 7.60 20.52 3.85
N PHE A 256 7.87 20.97 2.62
CA PHE A 256 6.87 21.05 1.56
C PHE A 256 6.51 19.68 1.00
N PHE A 257 7.46 18.74 0.92
CA PHE A 257 7.17 17.36 0.53
C PHE A 257 6.19 16.72 1.50
N ILE A 258 6.46 16.84 2.80
CA ILE A 258 5.58 16.31 3.84
C ILE A 258 4.21 17.02 3.85
N GLN A 259 4.17 18.35 3.68
CA GLN A 259 2.91 19.07 3.49
C GLN A 259 2.11 18.55 2.29
N ALA A 260 2.80 18.17 1.22
CA ALA A 260 2.15 17.61 0.02
C ALA A 260 1.55 16.24 0.29
N GLU A 261 2.22 15.39 1.05
CA GLU A 261 1.71 14.08 1.51
C GLU A 261 0.45 14.26 2.38
N ASP A 262 0.45 15.20 3.33
CA ASP A 262 -0.72 15.50 4.18
C ASP A 262 -1.93 15.96 3.35
N ASN A 263 -1.71 16.86 2.39
CA ASN A 263 -2.76 17.31 1.48
C ASN A 263 -3.26 16.16 0.61
N TYR A 264 -2.37 15.29 0.17
CA TYR A 264 -2.71 14.12 -0.64
C TYR A 264 -3.62 13.16 0.13
N ASP A 265 -3.28 12.83 1.37
CA ASP A 265 -4.06 11.94 2.23
C ASP A 265 -5.45 12.51 2.56
N LYS A 266 -5.57 13.84 2.62
CA LYS A 266 -6.85 14.56 2.76
C LYS A 266 -7.67 14.61 1.47
N GLY A 267 -7.13 14.13 0.35
CA GLY A 267 -7.74 14.24 -0.98
C GLY A 267 -7.65 15.64 -1.60
N ASP A 268 -6.90 16.57 -1.00
CA ASP A 268 -6.60 17.87 -1.59
C ASP A 268 -5.45 17.75 -2.59
N TYR A 269 -5.75 17.17 -3.75
CA TYR A 269 -4.77 16.99 -4.82
C TYR A 269 -4.20 18.30 -5.36
N ARG A 270 -4.97 19.41 -5.30
CA ARG A 270 -4.48 20.73 -5.74
C ARG A 270 -3.44 21.27 -4.76
N GLY A 271 -3.74 21.23 -3.46
CA GLY A 271 -2.79 21.60 -2.41
C GLY A 271 -1.54 20.71 -2.41
N ALA A 272 -1.71 19.41 -2.64
CA ALA A 272 -0.60 18.47 -2.76
C ALA A 272 0.32 18.83 -3.94
N ILE A 273 -0.24 19.02 -5.14
CA ILE A 273 0.52 19.44 -6.32
C ILE A 273 1.28 20.74 -6.08
N ALA A 274 0.65 21.74 -5.45
CA ALA A 274 1.29 23.01 -5.14
C ALA A 274 2.48 22.82 -4.19
N ALA A 275 2.31 22.04 -3.13
CA ALA A 275 3.37 21.77 -2.15
C ALA A 275 4.52 20.94 -2.76
N TYR A 276 4.26 19.90 -3.58
CA TYR A 276 5.34 19.19 -4.29
C TYR A 276 6.13 20.13 -5.22
N ASN A 277 5.46 21.03 -5.94
CA ASN A 277 6.15 22.00 -6.78
C ASN A 277 7.05 22.94 -5.95
N GLN A 278 6.62 23.35 -4.74
CA GLN A 278 7.47 24.13 -3.83
C GLN A 278 8.68 23.32 -3.34
N ALA A 279 8.48 22.04 -2.99
CA ALA A 279 9.57 21.15 -2.61
C ALA A 279 10.61 21.02 -3.75
N ILE A 280 10.16 20.80 -4.98
CA ILE A 280 10.99 20.71 -6.19
C ILE A 280 11.70 22.03 -6.49
N ASN A 281 11.03 23.17 -6.28
CA ASN A 281 11.63 24.49 -6.50
C ASN A 281 12.81 24.74 -5.54
N ILE A 282 12.74 24.22 -4.31
CA ILE A 282 13.81 24.33 -3.31
C ILE A 282 14.90 23.28 -3.56
N ASN A 283 14.52 22.04 -3.88
CA ASN A 283 15.43 20.95 -4.23
C ASN A 283 15.02 20.28 -5.56
N PRO A 284 15.57 20.74 -6.70
CA PRO A 284 15.27 20.16 -8.02
C PRO A 284 15.76 18.72 -8.22
N ASN A 285 16.52 18.16 -7.28
CA ASN A 285 17.01 16.78 -7.33
C ASN A 285 16.20 15.82 -6.45
N LEU A 286 15.12 16.29 -5.82
CA LEU A 286 14.25 15.50 -4.95
C LEU A 286 13.39 14.52 -5.76
N ALA A 287 13.95 13.36 -6.10
CA ALA A 287 13.35 12.34 -6.98
C ALA A 287 11.94 11.91 -6.53
N GLN A 288 11.75 11.81 -5.21
CA GLN A 288 10.52 11.38 -4.56
C GLN A 288 9.39 12.40 -4.74
N ALA A 289 9.71 13.70 -4.72
CA ALA A 289 8.72 14.74 -4.99
C ALA A 289 8.21 14.65 -6.43
N TYR A 290 9.09 14.41 -7.41
CA TYR A 290 8.67 14.16 -8.79
C TYR A 290 7.82 12.89 -8.92
N TYR A 291 8.21 11.80 -8.22
CA TYR A 291 7.46 10.55 -8.24
C TYR A 291 6.04 10.74 -7.71
N ARG A 292 5.90 11.32 -6.52
CA ARG A 292 4.62 11.57 -5.86
C ARG A 292 3.78 12.62 -6.58
N LEU A 293 4.41 13.66 -7.12
CA LEU A 293 3.75 14.64 -7.99
C LEU A 293 3.18 13.98 -9.25
N GLY A 294 3.93 13.06 -9.87
CA GLY A 294 3.46 12.29 -11.02
C GLY A 294 2.22 11.46 -10.70
N LEU A 295 2.25 10.70 -9.60
CA LEU A 295 1.10 9.91 -9.15
C LEU A 295 -0.11 10.80 -8.81
N THR A 296 0.12 11.90 -8.08
CA THR A 296 -0.94 12.86 -7.72
C THR A 296 -1.58 13.49 -8.96
N ARG A 297 -0.78 13.84 -9.97
CA ARG A 297 -1.27 14.36 -11.25
C ARG A 297 -2.13 13.33 -11.97
N SER A 298 -1.70 12.08 -12.02
CA SER A 298 -2.50 10.99 -12.62
C SER A 298 -3.83 10.79 -11.91
N LYS A 299 -3.84 10.82 -10.57
CA LYS A 299 -5.08 10.78 -9.77
C LYS A 299 -6.02 11.95 -10.04
N SER A 300 -5.46 13.14 -10.26
CA SER A 300 -6.24 14.33 -10.64
C SER A 300 -6.64 14.39 -12.13
N GLY A 301 -6.24 13.40 -12.93
CA GLY A 301 -6.57 13.27 -14.36
C GLY A 301 -5.54 13.89 -15.32
N ASP A 302 -4.49 14.55 -14.82
CA ASP A 302 -3.41 15.14 -15.64
C ASP A 302 -2.35 14.09 -15.98
N ASN A 303 -2.76 13.06 -16.73
CA ASN A 303 -1.93 11.91 -17.06
C ASN A 303 -0.72 12.26 -17.93
N GLN A 304 -0.81 13.28 -18.79
CA GLN A 304 0.31 13.69 -19.64
C GLN A 304 1.47 14.25 -18.79
N LYS A 305 1.17 15.21 -17.90
CA LYS A 305 2.19 15.74 -17.00
C LYS A 305 2.64 14.70 -15.98
N ALA A 306 1.78 13.76 -15.61
CA ALA A 306 2.17 12.66 -14.74
C ALA A 306 3.34 11.86 -15.34
N VAL A 307 3.29 11.51 -16.63
CA VAL A 307 4.38 10.82 -17.33
C VAL A 307 5.69 11.61 -17.27
N GLU A 308 5.65 12.92 -17.51
CA GLU A 308 6.86 13.78 -17.45
C GLU A 308 7.49 13.80 -16.07
N ASN A 309 6.66 13.84 -15.02
CA ASN A 309 7.14 13.89 -13.63
C ASN A 309 7.71 12.54 -13.20
N LEU A 310 7.05 11.45 -13.57
CA LEU A 310 7.56 10.11 -13.33
C LEU A 310 8.86 9.84 -14.11
N GLN A 311 8.99 10.37 -15.34
CA GLN A 311 10.22 10.30 -16.11
C GLN A 311 11.36 11.03 -15.39
N LYS A 312 11.09 12.23 -14.87
CA LYS A 312 12.08 12.99 -14.11
C LYS A 312 12.49 12.26 -12.83
N ALA A 313 11.54 11.63 -12.14
CA ALA A 313 11.83 10.79 -10.98
C ALA A 313 12.75 9.61 -11.34
N THR A 314 12.49 8.92 -12.45
CA THR A 314 13.30 7.79 -12.95
C THR A 314 14.74 8.21 -13.28
N GLU A 315 14.95 9.42 -13.80
CA GLU A 315 16.27 9.99 -14.07
C GLU A 315 17.06 10.23 -12.78
N LEU A 316 16.39 10.72 -11.74
CA LEU A 316 16.99 11.09 -10.47
C LEU A 316 17.19 9.88 -9.53
N PHE A 317 16.32 8.87 -9.58
CA PHE A 317 16.49 7.67 -8.77
C PHE A 317 17.73 6.87 -9.19
N ALA A 318 18.52 6.46 -8.18
CA ALA A 318 19.63 5.52 -8.34
C ALA A 318 19.13 4.15 -8.86
N ALA A 319 20.02 3.41 -9.55
CA ALA A 319 19.69 2.11 -10.15
C ALA A 319 19.24 1.05 -9.11
N GLN A 320 19.73 1.14 -7.87
CA GLN A 320 19.22 0.42 -6.71
C GLN A 320 18.31 1.37 -5.91
N GLY A 321 17.01 1.11 -5.85
CA GLY A 321 16.03 1.98 -5.18
C GLY A 321 14.67 2.01 -5.89
N LYS A 322 13.86 3.05 -5.62
CA LYS A 322 12.51 3.25 -6.17
C LYS A 322 12.44 3.53 -7.68
N LYS A 323 13.56 3.37 -8.41
CA LYS A 323 13.59 3.53 -9.88
C LYS A 323 12.69 2.53 -10.60
N ALA A 324 12.73 1.26 -10.18
CA ALA A 324 11.84 0.23 -10.75
C ALA A 324 10.36 0.57 -10.49
N ASP A 325 10.04 1.07 -9.29
CA ASP A 325 8.70 1.52 -8.92
C ASP A 325 8.24 2.73 -9.77
N ALA A 326 9.12 3.72 -9.97
CA ALA A 326 8.86 4.87 -10.83
C ALA A 326 8.53 4.45 -12.27
N ILE A 327 9.36 3.57 -12.85
CA ILE A 327 9.15 3.04 -14.20
C ILE A 327 7.86 2.19 -14.28
N ARG A 328 7.58 1.38 -13.27
CA ARG A 328 6.33 0.62 -13.18
C ARG A 328 5.12 1.56 -13.20
N SER A 329 5.17 2.63 -12.42
CA SER A 329 4.14 3.67 -12.39
C SER A 329 4.01 4.41 -13.73
N GLN A 330 5.12 4.71 -14.42
CA GLN A 330 5.07 5.24 -15.79
C GLN A 330 4.26 4.30 -16.69
N GLY A 331 4.53 3.00 -16.63
CA GLY A 331 3.81 2.00 -17.42
C GLY A 331 2.30 1.99 -17.17
N VAL A 332 1.89 2.18 -15.91
CA VAL A 332 0.47 2.32 -15.56
C VAL A 332 -0.13 3.60 -16.15
N VAL A 333 0.56 4.73 -16.01
CA VAL A 333 0.06 6.01 -16.55
C VAL A 333 -0.02 6.01 -18.07
N HIS A 334 0.95 5.39 -18.76
CA HIS A 334 0.85 5.16 -20.22
C HIS A 334 -0.39 4.33 -20.59
N SER A 335 -0.73 3.32 -19.78
CA SER A 335 -1.94 2.54 -19.99
C SER A 335 -3.22 3.37 -19.83
N LEU A 336 -3.25 4.30 -18.87
CA LEU A 336 -4.36 5.26 -18.70
C LEU A 336 -4.51 6.20 -19.91
N LEU A 337 -3.39 6.54 -20.57
CA LEU A 337 -3.38 7.31 -21.82
C LEU A 337 -3.72 6.46 -23.05
N LYS A 338 -3.98 5.16 -22.89
CA LYS A 338 -4.12 4.16 -23.97
C LYS A 338 -2.87 4.05 -24.86
N ASP A 339 -1.72 4.54 -24.39
CA ASP A 339 -0.42 4.28 -25.00
C ASP A 339 0.10 2.91 -24.55
N TYR A 340 -0.52 1.85 -25.09
CA TYR A 340 -0.20 0.48 -24.69
C TYR A 340 1.24 0.09 -25.04
N LYS A 341 1.83 0.70 -26.08
CA LYS A 341 3.23 0.44 -26.47
C LYS A 341 4.19 1.02 -25.43
N GLY A 342 3.98 2.27 -25.02
CA GLY A 342 4.74 2.91 -23.93
C GLY A 342 4.58 2.15 -22.62
N ALA A 343 3.36 1.71 -22.31
CA ALA A 343 3.05 0.93 -21.12
C ALA A 343 3.84 -0.39 -21.05
N ILE A 344 3.82 -1.18 -22.12
CA ILE A 344 4.57 -2.45 -22.20
C ILE A 344 6.07 -2.22 -22.10
N ALA A 345 6.60 -1.17 -22.75
CA ALA A 345 8.02 -0.85 -22.74
C ALA A 345 8.50 -0.51 -21.32
N ALA A 346 7.80 0.39 -20.64
CA ALA A 346 8.10 0.79 -19.27
C ALA A 346 8.00 -0.42 -18.31
N LEU A 347 6.90 -1.17 -18.34
CA LEU A 347 6.73 -2.34 -17.46
C LEU A 347 7.79 -3.42 -17.70
N THR A 348 8.21 -3.61 -18.95
CA THR A 348 9.32 -4.52 -19.27
C THR A 348 10.65 -4.02 -18.71
N GLN A 349 10.90 -2.71 -18.73
CA GLN A 349 12.09 -2.14 -18.11
C GLN A 349 12.06 -2.26 -16.57
N ALA A 350 10.90 -2.04 -15.93
CA ALA A 350 10.74 -2.24 -14.49
C ALA A 350 11.07 -3.69 -14.09
N ILE A 351 10.57 -4.68 -14.84
CA ILE A 351 10.86 -6.11 -14.63
C ILE A 351 12.36 -6.40 -14.76
N ARG A 352 13.06 -5.77 -15.72
CA ARG A 352 14.53 -5.96 -15.87
C ARG A 352 15.32 -5.44 -14.66
N LEU A 353 14.83 -4.37 -14.02
CA LEU A 353 15.47 -3.82 -12.82
C LEU A 353 15.12 -4.64 -11.56
N ASN A 354 13.91 -5.20 -11.51
CA ASN A 354 13.46 -6.06 -10.43
C ASN A 354 12.71 -7.29 -10.97
N LEU A 355 13.43 -8.40 -11.11
CA LEU A 355 12.88 -9.66 -11.63
C LEU A 355 11.81 -10.29 -10.72
N LYS A 356 11.67 -9.82 -9.48
CA LYS A 356 10.67 -10.26 -8.51
C LYS A 356 9.54 -9.23 -8.31
N ASP A 357 9.38 -8.28 -9.23
CA ASP A 357 8.29 -7.30 -9.17
C ASP A 357 6.96 -7.93 -9.62
N THR A 358 6.21 -8.46 -8.66
CA THR A 358 4.86 -9.03 -8.89
C THR A 358 3.92 -8.05 -9.57
N LEU A 359 3.98 -6.76 -9.19
CA LEU A 359 3.08 -5.73 -9.70
C LEU A 359 3.41 -5.39 -11.16
N ALA A 360 4.70 -5.32 -11.53
CA ALA A 360 5.10 -5.04 -12.91
C ALA A 360 4.64 -6.14 -13.87
N TYR A 361 4.79 -7.42 -13.48
CA TYR A 361 4.25 -8.54 -14.26
C TYR A 361 2.72 -8.44 -14.38
N SER A 362 2.00 -8.28 -13.27
CA SER A 362 0.54 -8.19 -13.31
C SER A 362 0.05 -7.01 -14.16
N ASN A 363 0.68 -5.84 -14.04
CA ASN A 363 0.29 -4.66 -14.80
C ASN A 363 0.59 -4.84 -16.29
N ARG A 364 1.71 -5.49 -16.66
CA ARG A 364 2.00 -5.77 -18.07
C ARG A 364 1.02 -6.78 -18.65
N GLY A 365 0.63 -7.76 -17.84
CA GLY A 365 -0.44 -8.70 -18.17
C GLY A 365 -1.76 -7.99 -18.45
N ASN A 366 -2.16 -7.02 -17.61
CA ASN A 366 -3.38 -6.24 -17.81
C ASN A 366 -3.33 -5.43 -19.13
N VAL A 367 -2.20 -4.80 -19.43
CA VAL A 367 -2.02 -4.05 -20.69
C VAL A 367 -2.12 -4.98 -21.91
N ARG A 368 -1.49 -6.16 -21.85
CA ARG A 368 -1.59 -7.18 -22.91
C ARG A 368 -3.01 -7.71 -23.08
N SER A 369 -3.71 -7.90 -21.97
CA SER A 369 -5.13 -8.27 -21.93
C SER A 369 -5.99 -7.21 -22.64
N ASP A 370 -5.79 -5.92 -22.35
CA ASP A 370 -6.53 -4.83 -23.01
C ASP A 370 -6.24 -4.77 -24.54
N LEU A 371 -5.06 -5.23 -24.99
CA LEU A 371 -4.70 -5.38 -26.40
C LEU A 371 -5.23 -6.67 -27.06
N GLY A 372 -5.83 -7.58 -26.29
CA GLY A 372 -6.25 -8.89 -26.76
C GLY A 372 -5.14 -9.94 -26.89
N ASP A 373 -3.92 -9.65 -26.41
CA ASP A 373 -2.83 -10.62 -26.26
C ASP A 373 -3.06 -11.46 -24.99
N TRP A 374 -4.08 -12.32 -25.04
CA TRP A 374 -4.49 -13.15 -23.90
C TRP A 374 -3.39 -14.12 -23.47
N GLN A 375 -2.64 -14.68 -24.42
CA GLN A 375 -1.58 -15.63 -24.13
C GLN A 375 -0.40 -14.96 -23.43
N GLY A 376 0.03 -13.79 -23.91
CA GLY A 376 1.05 -12.98 -23.26
C GLY A 376 0.61 -12.50 -21.87
N ALA A 377 -0.67 -12.13 -21.72
CA ALA A 377 -1.25 -11.76 -20.43
C ALA A 377 -1.20 -12.92 -19.43
N ILE A 378 -1.67 -14.12 -19.82
CA ILE A 378 -1.62 -15.33 -19.00
C ILE A 378 -0.18 -15.65 -18.58
N SER A 379 0.80 -15.52 -19.49
CA SER A 379 2.21 -15.73 -19.17
C SER A 379 2.71 -14.77 -18.09
N ASP A 380 2.35 -13.49 -18.17
CA ASP A 380 2.73 -12.49 -17.17
C ASP A 380 2.07 -12.75 -15.81
N TYR A 381 0.78 -13.10 -15.79
CA TYR A 381 0.10 -13.45 -14.53
C TYR A 381 0.69 -14.72 -13.90
N ASN A 382 1.12 -15.70 -14.71
CA ASN A 382 1.83 -16.88 -14.20
C ASN A 382 3.12 -16.49 -13.48
N GLN A 383 3.90 -15.54 -14.03
CA GLN A 383 5.10 -15.04 -13.36
C GLN A 383 4.77 -14.28 -12.07
N ALA A 384 3.76 -13.41 -12.09
CA ALA A 384 3.30 -12.70 -10.90
C ALA A 384 2.90 -13.69 -9.78
N LEU A 385 2.16 -14.76 -10.12
CA LEU A 385 1.72 -15.77 -9.17
C LEU A 385 2.84 -16.74 -8.73
N ASN A 386 3.86 -16.94 -9.56
CA ASN A 386 5.06 -17.69 -9.15
C ASN A 386 5.87 -16.91 -8.11
N ILE A 387 5.90 -15.57 -8.22
CA ILE A 387 6.58 -14.70 -7.25
C ILE A 387 5.74 -14.54 -5.98
N ASN A 388 4.44 -14.27 -6.12
CA ASN A 388 3.50 -14.14 -5.01
C ASN A 388 2.25 -15.03 -5.24
N PRO A 389 2.26 -16.27 -4.71
CA PRO A 389 1.16 -17.22 -4.88
C PRO A 389 -0.18 -16.79 -4.29
N ASN A 390 -0.19 -15.77 -3.42
CA ASN A 390 -1.40 -15.24 -2.76
C ASN A 390 -1.88 -13.91 -3.38
N TYR A 391 -1.32 -13.49 -4.52
CA TYR A 391 -1.71 -12.24 -5.18
C TYR A 391 -3.06 -12.37 -5.89
N THR A 392 -4.13 -12.12 -5.13
CA THR A 392 -5.54 -12.27 -5.57
C THR A 392 -5.84 -11.54 -6.88
N PRO A 393 -5.41 -10.28 -7.13
CA PRO A 393 -5.67 -9.61 -8.40
C PRO A 393 -5.18 -10.37 -9.64
N ALA A 394 -4.00 -11.02 -9.58
CA ALA A 394 -3.49 -11.78 -10.72
C ALA A 394 -4.32 -13.05 -11.02
N TYR A 395 -4.89 -13.71 -10.00
CA TYR A 395 -5.85 -14.80 -10.27
C TYR A 395 -7.10 -14.29 -10.98
N ILE A 396 -7.66 -13.16 -10.57
CA ILE A 396 -8.83 -12.57 -11.23
C ILE A 396 -8.51 -12.20 -12.67
N SER A 397 -7.42 -11.46 -12.91
CA SER A 397 -7.06 -11.03 -14.25
C SER A 397 -6.68 -12.20 -15.16
N ARG A 398 -6.00 -13.23 -14.64
CA ARG A 398 -5.71 -14.47 -15.39
C ARG A 398 -6.99 -15.24 -15.71
N GLY A 399 -7.94 -15.30 -14.77
CA GLY A 399 -9.26 -15.90 -14.99
C GLY A 399 -10.05 -15.17 -16.06
N ASN A 400 -10.02 -13.83 -16.06
CA ASN A 400 -10.65 -13.01 -17.10
C ASN A 400 -10.01 -13.28 -18.47
N ALA A 401 -8.67 -13.29 -18.55
CA ALA A 401 -7.95 -13.56 -19.79
C ALA A 401 -8.22 -14.99 -20.33
N ARG A 402 -8.27 -16.00 -19.45
CA ARG A 402 -8.65 -17.38 -19.81
C ARG A 402 -10.09 -17.46 -20.29
N SER A 403 -11.01 -16.75 -19.63
CA SER A 403 -12.40 -16.69 -20.07
C SER A 403 -12.52 -16.04 -21.45
N ALA A 404 -11.74 -14.99 -21.71
CA ALA A 404 -11.70 -14.31 -23.01
C ALA A 404 -11.07 -15.16 -24.12
N SER A 405 -10.07 -16.00 -23.79
CA SER A 405 -9.49 -16.96 -24.73
C SER A 405 -10.31 -18.26 -24.91
N GLY A 406 -11.43 -18.40 -24.18
CA GLY A 406 -12.34 -19.54 -24.26
C GLY A 406 -12.06 -20.67 -23.26
N ASP A 407 -11.01 -20.58 -22.45
CA ASP A 407 -10.70 -21.52 -21.36
C ASP A 407 -11.56 -21.24 -20.12
N LYS A 408 -12.84 -21.62 -20.21
CA LYS A 408 -13.82 -21.44 -19.13
C LYS A 408 -13.44 -22.21 -17.86
N GLN A 409 -12.89 -23.42 -17.99
CA GLN A 409 -12.54 -24.25 -16.84
C GLN A 409 -11.32 -23.70 -16.10
N GLY A 410 -10.30 -23.26 -16.81
CA GLY A 410 -9.15 -22.58 -16.21
C GLY A 410 -9.52 -21.24 -15.58
N ALA A 411 -10.51 -20.52 -16.13
CA ALA A 411 -11.07 -19.32 -15.51
C ALA A 411 -11.76 -19.63 -14.17
N ILE A 412 -12.64 -20.64 -14.12
CA ILE A 412 -13.30 -21.09 -12.88
C ILE A 412 -12.26 -21.50 -11.83
N SER A 413 -11.20 -22.21 -12.23
CA SER A 413 -10.11 -22.60 -11.33
C SER A 413 -9.41 -21.39 -10.72
N ASP A 414 -9.11 -20.35 -11.51
CA ASP A 414 -8.48 -19.14 -11.00
C ASP A 414 -9.40 -18.35 -10.05
N TYR A 415 -10.68 -18.22 -10.38
CA TYR A 415 -11.64 -17.57 -9.48
C TYR A 415 -11.80 -18.34 -8.17
N ASN A 416 -11.72 -19.68 -8.19
CA ASN A 416 -11.72 -20.48 -6.96
C ASN A 416 -10.50 -20.16 -6.08
N GLN A 417 -9.31 -20.01 -6.65
CA GLN A 417 -8.12 -19.63 -5.88
C GLN A 417 -8.24 -18.21 -5.31
N ALA A 418 -8.72 -17.26 -6.12
CA ALA A 418 -8.98 -15.90 -5.63
C ALA A 418 -9.95 -15.88 -4.45
N LEU A 419 -11.03 -16.67 -4.50
CA LEU A 419 -12.03 -16.78 -3.43
C LEU A 419 -11.54 -17.56 -2.21
N LYS A 420 -10.58 -18.48 -2.38
CA LYS A 420 -9.89 -19.14 -1.26
C LYS A 420 -9.05 -18.13 -0.46
N ILE A 421 -8.41 -17.19 -1.14
CA ILE A 421 -7.57 -16.15 -0.52
C ILE A 421 -8.44 -15.03 0.06
N ASN A 422 -9.42 -14.56 -0.71
CA ASN A 422 -10.37 -13.52 -0.28
C ASN A 422 -11.83 -13.98 -0.46
N PRO A 423 -12.44 -14.57 0.59
CA PRO A 423 -13.82 -15.07 0.54
C PRO A 423 -14.89 -13.99 0.38
N ASN A 424 -14.55 -12.71 0.61
CA ASN A 424 -15.47 -11.58 0.57
C ASN A 424 -15.30 -10.73 -0.71
N TYR A 425 -14.96 -11.36 -1.83
CA TYR A 425 -14.72 -10.65 -3.09
C TYR A 425 -15.90 -10.78 -4.08
N ALA A 426 -16.81 -9.80 -4.07
CA ALA A 426 -18.02 -9.84 -4.89
C ALA A 426 -17.77 -10.00 -6.40
N LEU A 427 -16.75 -9.31 -6.94
CA LEU A 427 -16.36 -9.39 -8.35
C LEU A 427 -15.95 -10.83 -8.74
N ALA A 428 -15.21 -11.53 -7.87
CA ALA A 428 -14.76 -12.88 -8.12
C ALA A 428 -15.92 -13.88 -8.22
N TYR A 429 -16.91 -13.76 -7.33
CA TYR A 429 -18.14 -14.54 -7.42
C TYR A 429 -18.91 -14.23 -8.71
N ASN A 430 -19.09 -12.94 -9.04
CA ASN A 430 -19.77 -12.56 -10.28
C ASN A 430 -19.09 -13.16 -11.52
N ASN A 431 -17.77 -13.05 -11.62
CA ASN A 431 -17.02 -13.57 -12.78
C ASN A 431 -17.03 -15.10 -12.84
N ARG A 432 -16.94 -15.78 -11.69
CA ARG A 432 -17.12 -17.24 -11.63
C ARG A 432 -18.51 -17.66 -12.05
N GLY A 433 -19.54 -16.92 -11.62
CA GLY A 433 -20.92 -17.16 -12.04
C GLY A 433 -21.10 -17.00 -13.54
N ILE A 434 -20.50 -15.96 -14.16
CA ILE A 434 -20.50 -15.78 -15.62
C ILE A 434 -19.84 -16.97 -16.32
N ALA A 435 -18.67 -17.41 -15.85
CA ALA A 435 -17.97 -18.54 -16.43
C ALA A 435 -18.76 -19.86 -16.30
N ARG A 436 -19.40 -20.10 -15.14
CA ARG A 436 -20.27 -21.27 -14.90
C ARG A 436 -21.50 -21.24 -15.80
N SER A 437 -22.17 -20.09 -15.91
CA SER A 437 -23.31 -19.89 -16.80
C SER A 437 -22.93 -20.18 -18.26
N ALA A 438 -21.78 -19.68 -18.70
CA ALA A 438 -21.25 -19.96 -20.04
C ALA A 438 -20.87 -21.44 -20.26
N SER A 439 -20.61 -22.20 -19.19
CA SER A 439 -20.39 -23.65 -19.22
C SER A 439 -21.67 -24.48 -19.04
N GLY A 440 -22.83 -23.84 -18.89
CA GLY A 440 -24.14 -24.48 -18.72
C GLY A 440 -24.52 -24.76 -17.25
N ASP A 441 -23.65 -24.49 -16.28
CA ASP A 441 -23.96 -24.62 -14.85
C ASP A 441 -24.71 -23.38 -14.34
N LEU A 442 -25.99 -23.28 -14.73
CA LEU A 442 -26.84 -22.14 -14.37
C LEU A 442 -27.17 -22.11 -12.87
N GLN A 443 -27.30 -23.25 -12.20
CA GLN A 443 -27.56 -23.32 -10.77
C GLN A 443 -26.34 -22.84 -9.96
N GLY A 444 -25.15 -23.32 -10.28
CA GLY A 444 -23.90 -22.85 -9.67
C GLY A 444 -23.63 -21.38 -9.96
N ALA A 445 -24.01 -20.89 -11.14
CA ALA A 445 -23.95 -19.46 -11.46
C ALA A 445 -24.86 -18.62 -10.55
N ILE A 446 -26.12 -19.04 -10.35
CA ILE A 446 -27.06 -18.35 -9.44
C ILE A 446 -26.53 -18.34 -8.00
N ALA A 447 -25.96 -19.44 -7.53
CA ALA A 447 -25.35 -19.50 -6.20
C ALA A 447 -24.21 -18.47 -6.05
N ASP A 448 -23.37 -18.33 -7.07
CA ASP A 448 -22.30 -17.33 -7.09
C ASP A 448 -22.86 -15.90 -7.13
N TYR A 449 -23.83 -15.61 -7.98
CA TYR A 449 -24.45 -14.28 -8.03
C TYR A 449 -25.13 -13.91 -6.71
N ASN A 450 -25.78 -14.87 -6.03
CA ASN A 450 -26.34 -14.65 -4.70
C ASN A 450 -25.28 -14.24 -3.69
N GLN A 451 -24.12 -14.91 -3.70
CA GLN A 451 -23.02 -14.56 -2.80
C GLN A 451 -22.40 -13.20 -3.15
N ALA A 452 -22.25 -12.88 -4.45
CA ALA A 452 -21.81 -11.56 -4.89
C ALA A 452 -22.75 -10.45 -4.39
N LEU A 453 -24.06 -10.67 -4.46
CA LEU A 453 -25.09 -9.72 -4.02
C LEU A 453 -25.22 -9.62 -2.50
N LYS A 454 -24.91 -10.71 -1.77
CA LYS A 454 -24.79 -10.68 -0.31
C LYS A 454 -23.63 -9.78 0.15
N ILE A 455 -22.51 -9.83 -0.57
CA ILE A 455 -21.33 -9.01 -0.29
C ILE A 455 -21.53 -7.56 -0.76
N ASN A 456 -22.07 -7.36 -1.96
CA ASN A 456 -22.37 -6.05 -2.53
C ASN A 456 -23.83 -5.98 -3.03
N PRO A 457 -24.76 -5.48 -2.21
CA PRO A 457 -26.17 -5.34 -2.59
C PRO A 457 -26.43 -4.34 -3.71
N ASN A 458 -25.48 -3.48 -4.05
CA ASN A 458 -25.60 -2.46 -5.09
C ASN A 458 -24.94 -2.87 -6.42
N TYR A 459 -24.71 -4.17 -6.64
CA TYR A 459 -24.02 -4.67 -7.82
C TYR A 459 -24.97 -4.94 -9.00
N ALA A 460 -25.25 -3.91 -9.80
CA ALA A 460 -26.20 -3.98 -10.93
C ALA A 460 -25.92 -5.15 -11.91
N ASN A 461 -24.65 -5.38 -12.27
CA ASN A 461 -24.26 -6.45 -13.19
C ASN A 461 -24.55 -7.85 -12.63
N ALA A 462 -24.45 -8.05 -11.32
CA ALA A 462 -24.75 -9.33 -10.68
C ALA A 462 -26.25 -9.62 -10.68
N TYR A 463 -27.10 -8.60 -10.45
CA TYR A 463 -28.56 -8.75 -10.63
C TYR A 463 -28.89 -9.10 -12.08
N TYR A 464 -28.36 -8.35 -13.04
CA TYR A 464 -28.59 -8.62 -14.47
C TYR A 464 -28.18 -10.06 -14.85
N SER A 465 -26.99 -10.49 -14.41
CA SER A 465 -26.47 -11.83 -14.71
C SER A 465 -27.29 -12.94 -14.05
N ARG A 466 -27.74 -12.73 -12.81
CA ARG A 466 -28.66 -13.65 -12.12
C ARG A 466 -30.02 -13.73 -12.81
N GLY A 467 -30.54 -12.58 -13.26
CA GLY A 467 -31.78 -12.51 -14.05
C GLY A 467 -31.69 -13.34 -15.33
N ASN A 468 -30.59 -13.21 -16.07
CA ASN A 468 -30.35 -14.01 -17.29
C ASN A 468 -30.32 -15.52 -16.98
N ALA A 469 -29.62 -15.92 -15.91
CA ALA A 469 -29.55 -17.33 -15.52
C ALA A 469 -30.92 -17.88 -15.06
N ARG A 470 -31.70 -17.08 -14.32
CA ARG A 470 -33.07 -17.44 -13.91
C ARG A 470 -34.02 -17.57 -15.10
N ALA A 471 -33.97 -16.63 -16.05
CA ALA A 471 -34.76 -16.68 -17.26
C ALA A 471 -34.45 -17.95 -18.08
N ALA A 472 -33.17 -18.31 -18.19
CA ALA A 472 -32.74 -19.53 -18.88
C ALA A 472 -33.21 -20.83 -18.17
N LEU A 473 -33.37 -20.81 -16.84
CA LEU A 473 -33.98 -21.89 -16.06
C LEU A 473 -35.52 -21.86 -16.02
N GLY A 474 -36.15 -20.89 -16.67
CA GLY A 474 -37.61 -20.75 -16.72
C GLY A 474 -38.22 -19.93 -15.57
N ASP A 475 -37.45 -19.47 -14.59
CA ASP A 475 -37.91 -18.54 -13.55
C ASP A 475 -37.99 -17.11 -14.09
N LYS A 476 -38.97 -16.89 -14.97
CA LYS A 476 -39.18 -15.61 -15.66
C LYS A 476 -39.57 -14.49 -14.70
N GLN A 477 -40.35 -14.79 -13.66
CA GLN A 477 -40.77 -13.78 -12.68
C GLN A 477 -39.60 -13.33 -11.79
N GLY A 478 -38.78 -14.28 -11.31
CA GLY A 478 -37.55 -13.97 -10.59
C GLY A 478 -36.55 -13.22 -11.44
N ALA A 479 -36.46 -13.54 -12.74
CA ALA A 479 -35.64 -12.78 -13.69
C ALA A 479 -36.10 -11.32 -13.84
N ILE A 480 -37.40 -11.06 -14.00
CA ILE A 480 -37.94 -9.70 -14.08
C ILE A 480 -37.64 -8.91 -12.80
N ALA A 481 -37.76 -9.53 -11.62
CA ALA A 481 -37.43 -8.89 -10.35
C ALA A 481 -35.95 -8.48 -10.28
N ASP A 482 -35.05 -9.35 -10.77
CA ASP A 482 -33.62 -9.05 -10.84
C ASP A 482 -33.31 -7.93 -11.83
N TYR A 483 -33.91 -7.95 -13.03
CA TYR A 483 -33.73 -6.88 -14.00
C TYR A 483 -34.23 -5.53 -13.47
N ASN A 484 -35.37 -5.51 -12.77
CA ASN A 484 -35.87 -4.29 -12.11
C ASN A 484 -34.84 -3.72 -11.13
N GLN A 485 -34.22 -4.58 -10.31
CA GLN A 485 -33.22 -4.14 -9.35
C GLN A 485 -31.93 -3.66 -10.06
N ALA A 486 -31.51 -4.33 -11.14
CA ALA A 486 -30.38 -3.87 -11.96
C ALA A 486 -30.66 -2.49 -12.58
N LEU A 487 -31.88 -2.26 -13.08
CA LEU A 487 -32.31 -1.00 -13.69
C LEU A 487 -32.51 0.12 -12.66
N LYS A 488 -32.91 -0.20 -11.43
CA LYS A 488 -32.95 0.76 -10.32
C LYS A 488 -31.56 1.27 -9.98
N LEU A 489 -30.55 0.39 -10.02
CA LEU A 489 -29.16 0.73 -9.74
C LEU A 489 -28.46 1.40 -10.94
N ASN A 490 -28.80 1.01 -12.16
CA ASN A 490 -28.29 1.60 -13.39
C ASN A 490 -29.43 1.84 -14.40
N PRO A 491 -30.04 3.03 -14.39
CA PRO A 491 -31.15 3.38 -15.29
C PRO A 491 -30.79 3.42 -16.79
N ASN A 492 -29.49 3.39 -17.13
CA ASN A 492 -29.00 3.44 -18.52
C ASN A 492 -28.54 2.06 -19.03
N TYR A 493 -28.91 0.98 -18.34
CA TYR A 493 -28.47 -0.37 -18.69
C TYR A 493 -29.31 -0.97 -19.83
N ALA A 494 -28.97 -0.63 -21.07
CA ALA A 494 -29.71 -1.04 -22.27
C ALA A 494 -29.99 -2.56 -22.36
N ASN A 495 -28.98 -3.40 -22.08
CA ASN A 495 -29.11 -4.85 -22.10
C ASN A 495 -30.11 -5.40 -21.05
N ALA A 496 -30.25 -4.74 -19.90
CA ALA A 496 -31.20 -5.14 -18.87
C ALA A 496 -32.64 -4.83 -19.30
N TYR A 497 -32.88 -3.66 -19.92
CA TYR A 497 -34.19 -3.36 -20.54
C TYR A 497 -34.52 -4.36 -21.65
N TYR A 498 -33.57 -4.64 -22.55
CA TYR A 498 -33.79 -5.61 -23.62
C TYR A 498 -34.18 -6.98 -23.06
N SER A 499 -33.41 -7.50 -22.09
CA SER A 499 -33.64 -8.82 -21.50
C SER A 499 -34.94 -8.89 -20.71
N GLN A 500 -35.30 -7.81 -20.00
CA GLN A 500 -36.60 -7.70 -19.33
C GLN A 500 -37.76 -7.68 -20.33
N GLY A 501 -37.65 -6.90 -21.39
CA GLY A 501 -38.67 -6.80 -22.44
C GLY A 501 -38.90 -8.13 -23.16
N ILE A 502 -37.82 -8.85 -23.52
CA ILE A 502 -37.92 -10.21 -24.05
C ILE A 502 -38.60 -11.14 -23.06
N THR A 503 -38.21 -11.11 -21.78
CA THR A 503 -38.78 -11.98 -20.75
C THR A 503 -40.28 -11.72 -20.59
N ARG A 504 -40.70 -10.45 -20.53
CA ARG A 504 -42.11 -10.03 -20.49
C ARG A 504 -42.90 -10.45 -21.72
N ALA A 505 -42.31 -10.33 -22.92
CA ALA A 505 -42.95 -10.81 -24.16
C ALA A 505 -43.26 -12.31 -24.09
N THR A 506 -42.35 -13.11 -23.51
CA THR A 506 -42.58 -14.56 -23.32
C THR A 506 -43.60 -14.92 -22.23
N LEU A 507 -44.03 -13.94 -21.42
CA LEU A 507 -45.14 -14.07 -20.47
C LEU A 507 -46.47 -13.55 -21.03
N GLY A 508 -46.45 -12.95 -22.22
CA GLY A 508 -47.64 -12.36 -22.84
C GLY A 508 -47.87 -10.87 -22.52
N ASP A 509 -46.99 -10.25 -21.72
CA ASP A 509 -47.08 -8.84 -21.32
C ASP A 509 -46.61 -7.89 -22.44
N LYS A 510 -47.23 -7.99 -23.62
CA LYS A 510 -46.77 -7.32 -24.86
C LYS A 510 -46.59 -5.81 -24.71
N GLN A 511 -47.51 -5.13 -24.01
CA GLN A 511 -47.44 -3.67 -23.84
C GLN A 511 -46.19 -3.25 -23.05
N TRP A 512 -45.93 -3.92 -21.92
CA TRP A 512 -44.75 -3.64 -21.09
C TRP A 512 -43.45 -4.09 -21.78
N ALA A 513 -43.49 -5.19 -22.51
CA ALA A 513 -42.37 -5.65 -23.32
C ALA A 513 -41.95 -4.63 -24.38
N ILE A 514 -42.91 -4.05 -25.11
CA ILE A 514 -42.66 -3.02 -26.12
C ILE A 514 -42.05 -1.77 -25.46
N ALA A 515 -42.55 -1.35 -24.29
CA ALA A 515 -42.01 -0.19 -23.58
C ALA A 515 -40.54 -0.38 -23.17
N ASP A 516 -40.18 -1.55 -22.61
CA ASP A 516 -38.79 -1.85 -22.26
C ASP A 516 -37.89 -1.91 -23.51
N LEU A 517 -38.35 -2.57 -24.58
CA LEU A 517 -37.59 -2.67 -25.82
C LEU A 517 -37.39 -1.30 -26.48
N GLN A 518 -38.38 -0.40 -26.42
CA GLN A 518 -38.24 0.98 -26.89
C GLN A 518 -37.16 1.73 -26.09
N LYS A 519 -37.17 1.58 -24.76
CA LYS A 519 -36.14 2.18 -23.90
C LYS A 519 -34.76 1.61 -24.20
N ALA A 520 -34.64 0.30 -24.40
CA ALA A 520 -33.40 -0.36 -24.81
C ALA A 520 -32.90 0.17 -26.16
N ALA A 521 -33.77 0.29 -27.17
CA ALA A 521 -33.42 0.80 -28.49
C ALA A 521 -32.89 2.24 -28.41
N ASN A 522 -33.57 3.12 -27.66
CA ASN A 522 -33.10 4.50 -27.48
C ASN A 522 -31.71 4.55 -26.84
N LEU A 523 -31.48 3.76 -25.80
CA LEU A 523 -30.17 3.68 -25.14
C LEU A 523 -29.10 3.10 -26.09
N TYR A 524 -29.40 2.06 -26.87
CA TYR A 524 -28.44 1.53 -27.86
C TYR A 524 -28.06 2.58 -28.91
N LYS A 525 -29.02 3.38 -29.37
CA LYS A 525 -28.76 4.48 -30.30
C LYS A 525 -27.88 5.56 -29.67
N GLU A 526 -28.17 5.98 -28.44
CA GLU A 526 -27.34 6.92 -27.67
C GLU A 526 -25.92 6.39 -27.45
N GLN A 527 -25.79 5.08 -27.26
CA GLN A 527 -24.51 4.37 -27.09
C GLN A 527 -23.79 4.08 -28.42
N GLY A 528 -24.36 4.47 -29.57
CA GLY A 528 -23.78 4.22 -30.89
C GLY A 528 -23.80 2.75 -31.34
N ASN A 529 -24.58 1.88 -30.68
CA ASN A 529 -24.69 0.47 -31.01
C ASN A 529 -25.79 0.21 -32.05
N GLU A 530 -25.53 0.61 -33.29
CA GLU A 530 -26.50 0.56 -34.39
C GLU A 530 -27.03 -0.86 -34.65
N LYS A 531 -26.17 -1.88 -34.52
CA LYS A 531 -26.58 -3.28 -34.70
C LYS A 531 -27.64 -3.70 -33.68
N LEU A 532 -27.41 -3.44 -32.39
CA LEU A 532 -28.36 -3.79 -31.33
C LEU A 532 -29.63 -2.91 -31.42
N TYR A 533 -29.50 -1.65 -31.82
CA TYR A 533 -30.64 -0.78 -32.09
C TYR A 533 -31.57 -1.39 -33.15
N GLN A 534 -31.04 -1.75 -34.32
CA GLN A 534 -31.83 -2.34 -35.40
C GLN A 534 -32.44 -3.69 -35.02
N GLN A 535 -31.69 -4.54 -34.32
CA GLN A 535 -32.21 -5.81 -33.80
C GLN A 535 -33.38 -5.61 -32.83
N THR A 536 -33.27 -4.61 -31.95
CA THR A 536 -34.32 -4.28 -30.98
C THR A 536 -35.56 -3.72 -31.68
N GLN A 537 -35.39 -2.86 -32.70
CA GLN A 537 -36.48 -2.33 -33.51
C GLN A 537 -37.25 -3.43 -34.25
N ASN A 538 -36.54 -4.40 -34.82
CA ASN A 538 -37.20 -5.54 -35.46
C ASN A 538 -38.04 -6.33 -34.45
N LYS A 539 -37.52 -6.55 -33.24
CA LYS A 539 -38.27 -7.24 -32.17
C LYS A 539 -39.52 -6.49 -31.74
N ILE A 540 -39.48 -5.16 -31.70
CA ILE A 540 -40.66 -4.34 -31.42
C ILE A 540 -41.73 -4.56 -32.49
N ARG A 541 -41.36 -4.55 -33.78
CA ARG A 541 -42.30 -4.78 -34.89
C ARG A 541 -42.95 -6.17 -34.84
N GLU A 542 -42.21 -7.20 -34.44
CA GLU A 542 -42.75 -8.56 -34.25
C GLU A 542 -43.82 -8.66 -33.14
N LEU A 543 -43.80 -7.74 -32.17
CA LEU A 543 -44.73 -7.73 -31.04
C LEU A 543 -45.94 -6.82 -31.27
N GLN A 544 -45.89 -5.96 -32.29
CA GLN A 544 -47.00 -5.13 -32.72
C GLN A 544 -48.06 -5.99 -33.44
N PRO A 545 -49.35 -5.70 -33.24
CA PRO A 545 -50.46 -6.46 -33.83
C PRO A 545 -50.52 -6.41 -35.35
#